data_AF-A0A0E0QJB4-F1
#
_entry.id   AF-A0A0E0QJB4-F1
#
_cell.length_a   1.000
_cell.length_b   1.000
_cell.length_c   1.000
_cell.angle_alpha   90.00
_cell.angle_beta   90.00
_cell.angle_gamma   90.00
#
_symmetry.space_group_name_H-M   'P 1'
#
loop_
_entity.id
_entity.type
_entity.pdbx_description
1 polymer ?
#
loop_
_entity_poly.entity_id
_entity_poly.type
_entity_poly.pdbx_seq_one_letter_code
_entity_poly.pdbx_strand_id
1 'polypeptide(L)' 'MFVFLDSLHEEGSEYQDEVKNRLTSNFALAWNSIMEEYQINFDAFKIVYPPVPRQNNL' A
#
# COMPACT_ATOMS: atom_id res chain seq x y z
N MET A 1 8.61 -0.01 3.91
CA MET A 1 7.79 0.81 3.00
C MET A 1 6.68 -0.04 2.42
N PHE A 2 5.60 0.56 1.93
CA PHE A 2 4.62 -0.09 1.05
C PHE A 2 4.74 0.48 -0.35
N VAL A 3 4.78 -0.38 -1.37
CA VAL A 3 4.91 0.01 -2.77
C VAL A 3 3.65 -0.40 -3.50
N PHE A 4 2.97 0.57 -4.11
CA PHE A 4 1.76 0.34 -4.89
C PHE A 4 2.10 0.51 -6.37
N LEU A 5 1.90 -0.56 -7.13
CA LEU A 5 2.14 -0.60 -8.57
C LEU A 5 0.79 -0.66 -9.28
N ASP A 6 0.44 0.41 -9.98
CA ASP A 6 -0.81 0.50 -10.73
C ASP A 6 -0.57 1.15 -12.10
N SER A 7 -0.95 0.44 -13.16
CA SER A 7 -0.80 0.90 -14.54
C SER A 7 -1.87 1.91 -14.97
N LEU A 8 -2.95 2.05 -14.20
CA LEU A 8 -4.10 2.90 -14.47
C LEU A 8 -4.17 4.08 -13.49
N HIS A 9 -4.11 3.80 -12.19
CA HIS A 9 -4.25 4.83 -11.16
C HIS A 9 -2.90 5.36 -10.68
N GLU A 10 -2.87 6.58 -10.17
CA GLU A 10 -1.67 7.23 -9.60
C GLU A 10 -1.89 7.57 -8.13
N GLU A 11 -0.82 8.05 -7.48
CA GLU A 11 -0.90 8.69 -6.18
C GLU A 11 -1.97 9.80 -6.19
N GLY A 12 -2.85 9.78 -5.19
CA GLY A 12 -3.95 10.75 -5.05
C GLY A 12 -5.22 10.40 -5.82
N SER A 13 -5.30 9.27 -6.53
CA SER A 13 -6.60 8.78 -7.00
C SER A 13 -7.44 8.27 -5.81
N GLU A 14 -8.73 8.62 -5.78
CA GLU A 14 -9.65 8.21 -4.70
C GLU A 14 -9.68 6.69 -4.51
N TYR A 15 -9.68 5.94 -5.61
CA TYR A 15 -9.63 4.47 -5.58
C TYR A 15 -8.37 3.95 -4.88
N GLN A 16 -7.21 4.49 -5.26
CA GLN A 16 -5.93 4.09 -4.66
C GLN A 16 -5.88 4.46 -3.18
N ASP A 17 -6.39 5.62 -2.77
CA ASP A 17 -6.41 6.01 -1.36
C ASP A 17 -7.28 5.09 -0.50
N GLU A 18 -8.44 4.65 -1.00
CA GLU A 18 -9.27 3.66 -0.31
C GLU A 18 -8.58 2.29 -0.19
N VAL A 19 -8.01 1.80 -1.30
CA VAL A 19 -7.30 0.51 -1.35
C VAL A 19 -6.07 0.52 -0.46
N LYS A 20 -5.26 1.57 -0.53
CA LYS A 20 -4.06 1.80 0.27
C LYS A 20 -4.36 1.68 1.75
N ASN A 21 -5.30 2.47 2.25
CA ASN A 21 -5.62 2.52 3.67
C ASN A 21 -6.12 1.16 4.17
N ARG A 22 -6.99 0.48 3.41
CA ARG A 22 -7.48 -0.85 3.78
C ARG A 22 -6.37 -1.89 3.82
N LEU A 23 -5.52 -1.93 2.79
CA LEU A 23 -4.47 -2.94 2.70
C LEU A 23 -3.39 -2.76 3.77
N THR A 24 -2.90 -1.53 3.98
CA THR A 24 -1.84 -1.29 4.95
C THR A 24 -2.31 -1.50 6.39
N SER A 25 -3.51 -1.03 6.75
CA SER A 25 -4.07 -1.25 8.08
C SER A 25 -4.34 -2.73 8.35
N ASN A 26 -4.94 -3.46 7.40
CA ASN A 26 -5.19 -4.89 7.58
C ASN A 26 -3.89 -5.69 7.68
N PHE A 27 -2.88 -5.33 6.88
CA PHE A 27 -1.56 -5.97 6.96
C PHE A 27 -0.91 -5.74 8.33
N ALA A 28 -0.93 -4.51 8.84
CA ALA A 28 -0.36 -4.19 10.14
C ALA A 28 -1.05 -4.97 11.28
N LEU A 29 -2.39 -5.04 11.25
CA LEU A 29 -3.16 -5.82 12.21
C LEU A 29 -2.82 -7.31 12.14
N ALA A 30 -2.81 -7.88 10.92
CA ALA A 30 -2.50 -9.29 10.72
C ALA A 30 -1.08 -9.62 11.20
N TRP A 31 -0.09 -8.82 10.81
CA TRP A 31 1.30 -9.02 11.23
C TRP A 31 1.43 -9.00 12.75
N ASN A 32 0.91 -7.94 13.40
CA ASN A 32 1.05 -7.79 14.85
C ASN A 32 0.24 -8.82 15.65
N SER A 33 -0.78 -9.42 15.05
CA SER A 33 -1.54 -10.54 15.66
C SER A 33 -0.82 -11.89 15.57
N ILE A 34 0.05 -12.08 14.59
CA ILE A 34 0.76 -13.35 14.36
C ILE A 34 2.17 -13.30 14.97
N MET A 35 2.83 -12.15 14.87
CA MET A 35 4.22 -11.93 15.30
C MET A 35 4.26 -11.19 16.64
N GLU A 36 3.77 -11.83 17.71
CA GLU A 36 3.65 -11.21 19.04
C GLU A 36 4.97 -10.65 19.57
N GLU A 37 6.10 -11.32 19.30
CA GLU A 37 7.44 -10.90 19.75
C GLU A 37 8.09 -9.83 18.86
N TYR A 38 7.58 -9.61 17.66
CA TYR A 38 8.18 -8.74 16.64
C TYR A 38 7.16 -7.76 16.08
N GLN A 39 6.61 -6.93 16.96
CA GLN A 39 5.71 -5.87 16.54
C GLN A 39 6.47 -4.79 15.78
N ILE A 40 5.91 -4.41 14.63
CA ILE A 40 6.48 -3.39 13.75
C ILE A 40 5.46 -2.24 13.66
N ASN A 41 5.95 -1.01 13.83
CA ASN A 41 5.15 0.18 13.56
C ASN A 41 5.12 0.45 12.05
N PHE A 42 4.08 -0.09 11.39
CA PHE A 42 3.87 0.12 9.96
C PHE A 42 3.36 1.53 9.61
N ASP A 43 2.89 2.33 10.57
CA ASP A 43 2.50 3.72 10.31
C ASP A 43 3.71 4.60 9.95
N ALA A 44 4.91 4.21 10.39
CA ALA A 44 6.15 4.85 10.01
C ALA A 44 6.64 4.48 8.59
N PHE A 45 5.99 3.52 7.92
CA PHE A 45 6.40 3.10 6.60
C PHE A 45 5.94 4.13 5.55
N LYS A 46 6.89 4.61 4.75
CA LYS A 46 6.57 5.39 3.56
C LYS A 46 5.73 4.56 2.59
N ILE A 47 4.79 5.24 1.93
CA ILE A 47 4.03 4.71 0.80
C ILE A 47 4.66 5.30 -0.46
N VAL A 48 4.87 4.47 -1.48
CA VAL A 48 5.56 4.86 -2.71
C VAL A 48 4.77 4.38 -3.93
N TYR A 49 4.63 5.26 -4.91
CA TYR A 49 4.07 4.99 -6.23
C TYR A 49 5.15 5.23 -7.28
N PRO A 50 6.00 4.24 -7.59
CA PRO A 50 7.05 4.41 -8.57
C PRO A 50 6.46 4.49 -9.99
N PRO A 51 7.18 5.10 -10.96
CA PRO A 51 6.81 5.04 -12.36
C PRO A 51 6.72 3.59 -12.85
N VAL A 52 5.58 3.23 -13.45
CA VAL A 52 5.34 1.91 -14.05
C VAL A 52 4.79 2.07 -15.48
N PRO A 53 4.97 1.06 -16.36
CA PRO A 53 4.31 1.07 -17.66
C PRO A 53 2.80 1.30 -17.53
N ARG A 54 2.27 2.29 -18.24
CA ARG A 54 0.87 2.70 -18.15
C ARG A 54 0.03 1.93 -19.15
N GLN A 55 -1.14 1.49 -18.71
CA GLN A 55 -2.09 0.80 -19.57
C GLN A 55 -2.72 1.84 -20.50
N ASN A 56 -2.43 1.75 -21.79
CA ASN A 56 -2.91 2.71 -22.78
C ASN A 56 -4.09 2.21 -23.61
N ASN A 57 -4.43 0.91 -23.62
CA ASN A 57 -5.59 0.30 -24.31
C ASN A 57 -5.90 0.84 -25.73
N LEU A 58 -4.90 1.42 -26.39
CA LEU A 58 -4.96 2.02 -27.72
C LEU A 58 -4.54 0.98 -28.76
#